data_AF-A0A1F2RWE4-F1
#
_entry.id   AF-A0A1F2RWE4-F1
#
_cell.length_a   1.000
_cell.length_b   1.000
_cell.length_c   1.000
_cell.angle_alpha   90.00
_cell.angle_beta   90.00
_cell.angle_gamma   90.00
#
_symmetry.space_group_name_H-M   'P 1'
#
loop_
_entity.id
_entity.type
_entity.pdbx_description
1 polymer ?
#
loop_
_entity_poly.entity_id
_entity_poly.type
_entity_poly.pdbx_seq_one_letter_code
_entity_poly.pdbx_strand_id
1 'polypeptide(L)'
;MNTKLMYLSFLTIIVWMWSYSLPAVAAEQTMEMGKKGEVSLSSETKIGDLTLPAGRYRVGHRVDGSNHFIHFENLTSGNPRFRTLTVKGHPGEVPCTVESVGRKISQTALYTTQENGVARISKVEIAGENVAHLF
;
A
#
# COMPACT_ATOMS: atom_id res chain seq x y z
N MET A 1 -9.83 -53.49 57.66
CA MET A 1 -8.45 -53.70 57.19
C MET A 1 -8.46 -54.95 56.33
N ASN A 2 -8.61 -54.82 55.01
CA ASN A 2 -8.69 -55.96 54.08
C ASN A 2 -7.82 -55.70 52.83
N THR A 3 -6.69 -56.43 52.81
CA THR A 3 -6.02 -57.12 51.70
C THR A 3 -5.77 -56.43 50.34
N LYS A 4 -4.46 -56.31 50.05
CA LYS A 4 -3.78 -56.03 48.77
C LYS A 4 -3.95 -57.19 47.75
N LEU A 5 -4.03 -56.88 46.45
CA LEU A 5 -3.51 -57.68 45.30
C LEU A 5 -3.64 -56.84 44.01
N MET A 6 -2.57 -56.24 43.46
CA MET A 6 -1.54 -56.72 42.51
C MET A 6 -2.01 -57.00 41.06
N TYR A 7 -1.45 -56.19 40.15
CA TYR A 7 -1.12 -56.36 38.71
C TYR A 7 -2.18 -56.85 37.71
N LEU A 8 -2.39 -56.09 36.63
CA LEU A 8 -1.87 -56.49 35.30
C LEU A 8 -1.96 -55.34 34.29
N SER A 9 -0.82 -55.05 33.69
CA SER A 9 -0.58 -54.23 32.51
C SER A 9 -1.39 -54.69 31.29
N PHE A 10 -2.10 -53.77 30.64
CA PHE A 10 -2.43 -53.89 29.22
C PHE A 10 -2.11 -52.60 28.48
N LEU A 11 -1.12 -52.74 27.59
CA LEU A 11 -0.60 -51.76 26.66
C LEU A 11 -1.37 -51.91 25.35
N THR A 12 -2.24 -50.96 25.01
CA THR A 12 -2.75 -50.74 23.65
C THR A 12 -3.20 -49.27 23.49
N ILE A 13 -2.25 -48.37 23.25
CA ILE A 13 -2.56 -46.99 22.81
C ILE A 13 -2.79 -47.06 21.29
N ILE A 14 -4.07 -47.16 20.91
CA ILE A 14 -4.53 -47.06 19.52
C ILE A 14 -4.75 -45.58 19.19
N VAL A 15 -3.97 -45.11 18.22
CA VAL A 15 -4.27 -44.16 17.14
C VAL A 15 -5.33 -43.11 17.42
N TRP A 16 -4.96 -41.83 17.32
CA TRP A 16 -5.72 -40.84 16.54
C TRP A 16 -4.75 -39.78 16.01
N MET A 17 -4.22 -40.02 14.80
CA MET A 17 -3.53 -39.04 13.98
C MET A 17 -4.58 -38.11 13.40
N TRP A 18 -4.82 -36.96 14.05
CA TRP A 18 -5.59 -35.87 13.46
C TRP A 18 -4.62 -35.02 12.67
N SER A 19 -4.54 -35.28 11.37
CA SER A 19 -3.96 -34.35 10.42
C SER A 19 -4.85 -33.11 10.43
N TYR A 20 -4.50 -32.13 11.26
CA TYR A 20 -5.07 -30.79 11.13
C TYR A 20 -4.54 -30.22 9.81
N SER A 21 -5.33 -30.33 8.74
CA SER A 21 -5.20 -29.43 7.61
C SER A 21 -5.43 -28.02 8.15
N LEU A 22 -4.35 -27.27 8.35
CA LEU A 22 -4.47 -25.84 8.57
C LEU A 22 -5.12 -25.25 7.32
N PRO A 23 -6.28 -24.57 7.41
CA PRO A 23 -6.71 -23.75 6.30
C PRO A 23 -5.59 -22.74 6.05
N ALA A 24 -5.09 -22.70 4.81
CA ALA A 24 -4.26 -21.60 4.38
C ALA A 24 -5.11 -20.35 4.54
N VAL A 25 -4.85 -19.59 5.61
CA VAL A 25 -5.34 -18.22 5.73
C VAL A 25 -4.65 -17.48 4.59
N ALA A 26 -5.35 -17.36 3.47
CA ALA A 26 -5.10 -16.30 2.54
C ALA A 26 -5.24 -15.03 3.38
N ALA A 27 -4.10 -14.46 3.78
CA ALA A 27 -4.08 -13.14 4.37
C ALA A 27 -4.66 -12.22 3.30
N GLU A 28 -5.95 -11.95 3.42
CA GLU A 28 -6.59 -10.84 2.75
C GLU A 28 -5.86 -9.62 3.31
N GLN A 29 -4.83 -9.17 2.59
CA GLN A 29 -4.15 -7.93 2.89
C GLN A 29 -5.19 -6.84 2.67
N THR A 30 -5.93 -6.50 3.73
CA THR A 30 -6.69 -5.27 3.81
C THR A 30 -5.69 -4.15 3.59
N MET A 31 -5.61 -3.67 2.35
CA MET A 31 -4.78 -2.55 1.96
C MET A 31 -5.33 -1.32 2.67
N GLU A 32 -4.62 -0.85 3.69
CA GLU A 32 -4.94 0.42 4.35
C GLU A 32 -4.59 1.56 3.40
N MET A 33 -5.62 2.15 2.80
CA MET A 33 -5.48 3.36 2.00
C MET A 33 -5.49 4.56 2.96
N GLY A 34 -4.41 5.34 2.96
CA GLY A 34 -4.21 6.50 3.82
C GLY A 34 -5.12 7.68 3.49
N LYS A 35 -4.75 8.87 3.98
CA LYS A 35 -5.49 10.11 3.67
C LYS A 35 -5.39 10.38 2.16
N LYS A 36 -6.45 10.99 1.61
CA LYS A 36 -6.51 11.34 0.18
C LYS A 36 -6.61 12.84 0.02
N GLY A 37 -5.96 13.37 -1.02
CA GLY A 37 -6.07 14.76 -1.44
C GLY A 37 -6.31 14.87 -2.93
N GLU A 38 -6.73 16.04 -3.40
CA GLU A 38 -6.87 16.32 -4.83
C GLU A 38 -5.85 17.36 -5.29
N VAL A 39 -5.32 17.17 -6.49
CA VAL A 39 -4.31 18.04 -7.11
C VAL A 39 -4.62 18.20 -8.60
N SER A 40 -4.13 19.27 -9.20
CA SER A 40 -4.25 19.53 -10.63
C SER A 40 -2.88 19.71 -11.25
N LEU A 41 -2.66 19.05 -12.39
CA LEU A 41 -1.48 19.20 -13.25
C LEU A 41 -1.88 20.04 -14.46
N SER A 42 -1.19 21.15 -14.69
CA SER A 42 -1.42 22.04 -15.84
C SER A 42 -0.78 21.54 -17.14
N SER A 43 0.20 20.64 -17.02
CA SER A 43 0.95 20.05 -18.13
C SER A 43 1.29 18.60 -17.81
N GLU A 44 1.77 17.89 -18.82
CA GLU A 44 2.39 16.58 -18.61
C GLU A 44 3.54 16.70 -17.58
N THR A 45 3.56 15.78 -16.60
CA THR A 45 4.51 15.80 -15.49
C THR A 45 4.98 14.39 -15.17
N LYS A 46 6.29 14.22 -14.99
CA LYS A 46 6.89 12.93 -14.64
C LYS A 46 6.89 12.67 -13.13
N ILE A 47 6.87 11.41 -12.71
CA ILE A 47 7.04 10.98 -11.33
C ILE A 47 7.59 9.55 -11.32
N GLY A 48 8.78 9.34 -10.75
CA GLY A 48 9.52 8.10 -10.96
C GLY A 48 9.65 7.78 -12.46
N ASP A 49 9.18 6.60 -12.87
CA ASP A 49 9.12 6.15 -14.27
C ASP A 49 7.78 6.45 -14.97
N LEU A 50 6.83 7.07 -14.28
CA LEU A 50 5.50 7.37 -14.80
C LEU A 50 5.43 8.79 -15.36
N THR A 51 4.70 8.93 -16.47
CA THR A 51 4.32 10.23 -17.03
C THR A 51 2.82 10.45 -16.83
N LEU A 52 2.46 11.46 -16.06
CA LEU A 52 1.08 11.87 -15.80
C LEU A 52 0.67 12.95 -16.82
N PRO A 53 -0.41 12.75 -17.60
CA PRO A 53 -0.94 13.84 -18.42
C PRO A 53 -1.48 15.00 -17.58
N ALA A 54 -1.70 16.16 -18.20
CA ALA A 54 -2.40 17.26 -17.56
C ALA A 54 -3.81 16.82 -17.13
N GLY A 55 -4.26 17.28 -15.95
CA GLY A 55 -5.56 16.92 -15.41
C GLY A 55 -5.64 16.99 -13.89
N ARG A 56 -6.82 16.67 -13.36
CA ARG A 56 -7.09 16.52 -11.93
C ARG A 56 -6.88 15.10 -11.48
N TYR A 57 -6.27 14.96 -10.31
CA TYR A 57 -5.95 13.67 -9.71
C TYR A 57 -6.38 13.64 -8.26
N ARG A 58 -6.85 12.48 -7.81
CA ARG A 58 -6.88 12.13 -6.40
C ARG A 58 -5.59 11.38 -6.07
N VAL A 59 -4.91 11.84 -5.04
CA VAL A 59 -3.64 11.31 -4.57
C VAL A 59 -3.87 10.66 -3.22
N GLY A 60 -3.32 9.47 -3.01
CA GLY A 60 -3.39 8.77 -1.73
C GLY A 60 -2.14 7.96 -1.46
N HIS A 61 -1.77 7.87 -0.19
CA HIS A 61 -0.71 6.97 0.26
C HIS A 61 -1.25 5.54 0.41
N ARG A 62 -0.52 4.56 -0.13
CA ARG A 62 -0.75 3.12 0.08
C ARG A 62 0.50 2.51 0.72
N VAL A 63 0.27 1.61 1.68
CA VAL A 63 1.32 0.80 2.29
C VAL A 63 1.09 -0.66 1.93
N ASP A 64 2.16 -1.34 1.52
CA ASP A 64 2.18 -2.78 1.27
C ASP A 64 3.38 -3.42 1.97
N GLY A 65 3.12 -4.04 3.12
CA GLY A 65 4.19 -4.46 4.03
C GLY A 65 5.01 -3.25 4.49
N SER A 66 6.30 -3.23 4.16
CA SER A 66 7.21 -2.12 4.46
C SER A 66 7.37 -1.12 3.31
N ASN A 67 6.68 -1.34 2.20
CA ASN A 67 6.82 -0.51 1.01
C ASN A 67 5.76 0.60 1.00
N HIS A 68 6.16 1.80 0.59
CA HIS A 68 5.30 2.97 0.50
C HIS A 68 5.10 3.34 -0.96
N PHE A 69 3.85 3.64 -1.32
CA PHE A 69 3.48 4.04 -2.68
C PHE A 69 2.55 5.25 -2.63
N ILE A 70 2.69 6.15 -3.58
CA ILE A 70 1.65 7.13 -3.88
C ILE A 70 0.83 6.66 -5.07
N HIS A 71 -0.48 6.59 -4.87
CA HIS A 71 -1.45 6.28 -5.90
C HIS A 71 -2.07 7.56 -6.48
N PHE A 72 -2.06 7.69 -7.80
CA PHE A 72 -2.68 8.76 -8.57
C PHE A 72 -3.89 8.24 -9.36
N GLU A 73 -5.09 8.59 -8.90
CA GLU A 73 -6.36 8.32 -9.59
C GLU A 73 -6.73 9.54 -10.45
N ASN A 74 -6.76 9.38 -11.78
CA ASN A 74 -7.15 10.46 -12.69
C ASN A 74 -8.67 10.73 -12.61
N LEU A 75 -9.06 11.95 -12.23
CA LEU A 75 -10.45 12.39 -12.09
C LEU A 75 -11.01 13.08 -13.35
N THR A 76 -10.14 13.48 -14.28
CA THR A 76 -10.54 14.22 -15.50
C THR A 76 -10.90 13.29 -16.64
N SER A 77 -10.35 12.07 -16.66
CA SER A 77 -10.62 11.14 -17.73
C SER A 77 -11.88 10.32 -17.45
N GLY A 78 -12.93 10.52 -18.25
CA GLY A 78 -14.06 9.59 -18.35
C GLY A 78 -13.67 8.25 -18.99
N ASN A 79 -12.42 8.11 -19.43
CA ASN A 79 -11.88 6.89 -20.03
C ASN A 79 -11.32 5.97 -18.93
N PRO A 80 -11.92 4.78 -18.71
CA PRO A 80 -11.47 3.84 -17.68
C PRO A 80 -10.05 3.32 -17.92
N ARG A 81 -9.47 3.47 -19.12
CA ARG A 81 -8.07 3.14 -19.39
C ARG A 81 -7.06 4.11 -18.77
N PHE A 82 -7.49 5.32 -18.41
CA PHE A 82 -6.69 6.34 -17.73
C PHE A 82 -6.99 6.43 -16.23
N ARG A 83 -8.03 5.74 -15.73
CA ARG A 83 -8.23 5.54 -14.28
C ARG A 83 -7.09 4.76 -13.65
N THR A 84 -6.36 4.02 -14.47
CA THR A 84 -5.28 3.15 -14.06
C THR A 84 -4.12 3.33 -15.02
N LEU A 85 -3.21 4.25 -14.70
CA LEU A 85 -1.98 4.46 -15.48
C LEU A 85 -1.03 3.28 -15.27
N THR A 86 -1.10 2.29 -16.16
CA THR A 86 -0.41 1.01 -16.00
C THR A 86 1.11 1.14 -16.20
N VAL A 87 1.86 1.13 -15.09
CA VAL A 87 3.19 0.50 -15.07
C VAL A 87 2.98 -0.99 -14.78
N LYS A 88 3.77 -1.86 -15.41
CA LYS A 88 3.71 -3.33 -15.24
C LYS A 88 3.61 -3.68 -13.74
N GLY A 89 2.44 -4.13 -13.28
CA GLY A 89 2.21 -4.60 -11.91
C GLY A 89 1.19 -3.80 -11.10
N HIS A 90 1.19 -2.47 -11.11
CA HIS A 90 0.30 -1.65 -10.26
C HIS A 90 -0.04 -0.31 -10.94
N PRO A 91 -1.27 -0.12 -11.41
CA PRO A 91 -1.61 1.07 -12.17
C PRO A 91 -1.78 2.32 -11.29
N GLY A 92 -1.05 3.39 -11.62
CA GLY A 92 -1.09 4.69 -10.95
C GLY A 92 -0.27 4.76 -9.66
N GLU A 93 0.49 3.72 -9.32
CA GLU A 93 1.29 3.68 -8.11
C GLU A 93 2.76 3.96 -8.39
N VAL A 94 3.35 4.83 -7.59
CA VAL A 94 4.77 5.14 -7.67
C VAL A 94 5.40 4.89 -6.29
N PRO A 95 6.46 4.06 -6.20
CA PRO A 95 7.20 3.87 -4.95
C PRO A 95 7.72 5.20 -4.42
N CYS A 96 7.66 5.40 -3.11
CA CYS A 96 8.17 6.59 -2.45
C CYS A 96 8.96 6.26 -1.17
N THR A 97 9.81 7.20 -0.76
CA THR A 97 10.37 7.22 0.60
C THR A 97 9.58 8.20 1.45
N VAL A 98 9.32 7.86 2.71
CA VAL A 98 8.53 8.71 3.62
C VAL A 98 9.44 9.39 4.64
N GLU A 99 9.32 10.71 4.76
CA GLU A 99 10.04 11.51 5.75
C GLU A 99 9.08 12.28 6.66
N SER A 100 9.33 12.31 7.96
CA SER A 100 8.54 13.09 8.90
C SER A 100 8.78 14.59 8.70
N VAL A 101 7.71 15.38 8.60
CA VAL A 101 7.80 16.85 8.44
C VAL A 101 7.61 17.61 9.76
N GLY A 102 7.46 16.92 10.89
CA GLY A 102 7.35 17.52 12.23
C GLY A 102 6.10 18.38 12.48
N ARG A 103 5.21 18.50 11.49
CA ARG A 103 3.95 19.24 11.58
C ARG A 103 2.84 18.51 10.82
N LYS A 104 1.59 18.82 11.15
CA LYS A 104 0.46 18.37 10.32
C LYS A 104 0.42 19.19 9.03
N ILE A 105 0.30 18.52 7.90
CA ILE A 105 0.14 19.15 6.59
C ILE A 105 -1.29 19.66 6.47
N SER A 106 -1.44 20.95 6.17
CA SER A 106 -2.75 21.62 6.06
C SER A 106 -3.40 21.42 4.69
N GLN A 107 -2.60 21.26 3.63
CA GLN A 107 -3.06 21.17 2.24
C GLN A 107 -2.22 20.17 1.45
N THR A 108 -2.85 19.43 0.55
CA THR A 108 -2.15 18.53 -0.34
C THR A 108 -1.41 19.33 -1.40
N ALA A 109 -0.12 19.05 -1.60
CA ALA A 109 0.73 19.77 -2.52
C ALA A 109 1.70 18.82 -3.24
N LEU A 110 1.94 19.12 -4.52
CA LEU A 110 2.99 18.50 -5.32
C LEU A 110 4.12 19.51 -5.49
N TYR A 111 5.35 19.06 -5.28
CA TYR A 111 6.55 19.84 -5.51
C TYR A 111 7.26 19.25 -6.71
N THR A 112 7.64 20.12 -7.65
CA THR A 112 8.27 19.71 -8.91
C THR A 112 9.66 20.30 -9.04
N THR A 113 10.54 19.56 -9.72
CA THR A 113 11.82 20.02 -10.23
C THR A 113 11.79 19.98 -11.76
N GLN A 114 12.58 20.83 -12.40
CA GLN A 114 12.76 20.80 -13.85
C GLN A 114 13.93 19.91 -14.20
N GLU A 115 13.70 18.90 -15.04
CA GLU A 115 14.75 18.01 -15.55
C GLU A 115 14.65 17.96 -17.08
N ASN A 116 15.69 18.42 -17.78
CA ASN A 116 15.71 18.47 -19.26
C ASN A 116 14.49 19.18 -19.87
N GLY A 117 13.97 20.22 -19.21
CA GLY A 117 12.80 20.97 -19.67
C GLY A 117 11.44 20.33 -19.36
N VAL A 118 11.42 19.18 -18.69
CA VAL A 118 10.19 18.48 -18.27
C VAL A 118 10.04 18.58 -16.75
N ALA A 119 8.82 18.90 -16.30
CA ALA A 119 8.50 18.91 -14.87
C ALA A 119 8.47 17.48 -14.33
N ARG A 120 9.18 17.26 -13.22
CA ARG A 120 9.17 16.00 -12.46
C ARG A 120 8.72 16.26 -11.03
N ILE A 121 7.76 15.52 -10.52
CA ILE A 121 7.38 15.52 -9.11
C ILE A 121 8.52 14.89 -8.31
N SER A 122 9.04 15.65 -7.35
CA SER A 122 10.10 15.20 -6.43
C SER A 122 9.57 14.96 -5.02
N LYS A 123 8.47 15.62 -4.65
CA LYS A 123 7.85 15.46 -3.33
C LYS A 123 6.33 15.63 -3.39
N VAL A 124 5.64 14.84 -2.58
CA VAL A 124 4.20 14.94 -2.34
C VAL A 124 3.95 15.11 -0.85
N GLU A 125 3.11 16.08 -0.50
CA GLU A 125 2.58 16.29 0.85
C GLU A 125 1.06 16.10 0.81
N ILE A 126 0.50 15.30 1.72
CA ILE A 126 -0.95 15.00 1.76
C ILE A 126 -1.59 15.67 2.99
N ALA A 127 -2.67 16.43 2.77
CA ALA A 127 -3.42 17.06 3.83
C ALA A 127 -3.84 16.06 4.93
N GLY A 128 -3.58 16.42 6.17
CA GLY A 128 -3.90 15.60 7.33
C GLY A 128 -2.80 14.61 7.74
N GLU A 129 -1.78 14.40 6.91
CA GLU A 129 -0.60 13.62 7.26
C GLU A 129 0.47 14.49 7.94
N ASN A 130 1.47 13.84 8.52
CA ASN A 130 2.66 14.47 9.13
C ASN A 130 3.95 14.02 8.46
N VAL A 131 3.85 13.53 7.23
CA VAL A 131 4.97 13.01 6.44
C VAL A 131 4.95 13.55 5.02
N ALA A 132 6.12 13.65 4.41
CA ALA A 132 6.32 13.91 3.00
C ALA A 132 6.74 12.63 2.28
N HIS A 133 6.31 12.49 1.03
CA HIS A 133 6.62 11.36 0.16
C HIS A 133 7.60 11.83 -0.92
N LEU A 134 8.80 11.24 -0.96
CA LEU A 134 9.92 11.61 -1.83
C LEU A 134 10.12 10.59 -2.96
N PHE A 135 10.56 11.09 -4.12
CA PHE A 135 10.74 10.34 -5.38
C PHE A 135 12.08 10.64 -6.05
#